data_AF-A0A8J8SUW7-F1
#
_entry.id   AF-A0A8J8SUW7-F1
#
_cell.length_a   1.000
_cell.length_b   1.000
_cell.length_c   1.000
_cell.angle_alpha   90.00
_cell.angle_beta   90.00
_cell.angle_gamma   90.00
#
_symmetry.space_group_name_H-M   'P 1'
#
loop_
_entity.id
_entity.type
_entity.pdbx_description
1 polymer ?
#
loop_
_entity_poly.entity_id
_entity_poly.type
_entity_poly.pdbx_seq_one_letter_code
_entity_poly.pdbx_strand_id
1 'polypeptide(L)'
;MEPGTTYLAEAVYPENRILIHYDETGLMLLAAYEADGIEMPFDRLATVSERLGWKTAKRHQYGSVKELLAIAKKLPASEEGFVLRFSDGQRLKIKGEEYIRIHRMVSRLTPLSMWEAMHAGEDLETIRRQLPEEFWTDFEDITSILERQLHELMENIKAGAESVAGLTDKEVGMRLGEFSEEVKRFIFFYRKSNGDLLSDKRLRGSVFRTFRPDRNILEGYIPSYSVNRLLDENS
;
A
#
# COMPACT_ATOMS: atom_id res chain seq x y z
N MET A 1 13.93 32.66 14.94
CA MET A 1 13.21 31.83 15.93
C MET A 1 13.43 32.41 17.32
N GLU A 2 12.47 32.27 18.23
CA GLU A 2 12.55 32.82 19.60
C GLU A 2 13.20 31.79 20.55
N PRO A 3 14.19 32.19 21.37
CA PRO A 3 14.76 31.31 22.39
C PRO A 3 13.71 30.83 23.39
N GLY A 4 13.74 29.55 23.75
CA GLY A 4 12.78 28.95 24.69
C GLY A 4 11.44 28.53 24.06
N THR A 5 11.25 28.75 22.76
CA THR A 5 10.03 28.35 22.04
C THR A 5 10.28 27.09 21.19
N THR A 6 9.41 26.10 21.31
CA THR A 6 9.41 24.89 20.48
C THR A 6 8.37 25.02 19.36
N TYR A 7 8.81 25.01 18.11
CA TYR A 7 7.93 25.11 16.93
C TYR A 7 7.58 23.73 16.39
N LEU A 8 6.30 23.48 16.16
CA LEU A 8 5.81 22.27 15.49
C LEU A 8 5.34 22.66 14.10
N ALA A 9 6.01 22.13 13.09
CA ALA A 9 5.67 22.37 11.70
C ALA A 9 5.64 21.05 10.93
N GLU A 10 4.78 20.99 9.91
CA GLU A 10 4.78 19.94 8.91
C GLU A 10 5.71 20.35 7.76
N ALA A 11 6.61 19.45 7.35
CA ALA A 11 7.38 19.64 6.13
C ALA A 11 6.49 19.31 4.92
N VAL A 12 6.29 20.30 4.06
CA VAL A 12 5.55 20.16 2.80
C VAL A 12 6.54 20.32 1.67
N TYR A 13 6.54 19.39 0.72
CA TYR A 13 7.43 19.44 -0.44
C TYR A 13 6.88 18.60 -1.58
N PRO A 14 7.21 18.94 -2.85
CA PRO A 14 6.66 18.27 -4.02
C PRO A 14 6.96 16.78 -4.09
N GLU A 15 8.01 16.28 -3.45
CA GLU A 15 8.33 14.84 -3.42
C GLU A 15 7.54 14.08 -2.34
N ASN A 16 6.87 14.78 -1.42
CA ASN A 16 5.99 14.17 -0.41
C ASN A 16 4.62 13.79 -1.02
N ARG A 17 4.64 13.07 -2.15
CA ARG A 17 3.47 12.69 -2.95
C ARG A 17 2.89 11.39 -2.45
N ILE A 18 1.96 11.48 -1.51
CA ILE A 18 1.15 10.33 -1.11
C ILE A 18 -0.22 10.40 -1.78
N LEU A 19 -1.03 11.38 -1.36
CA LEU A 19 -2.35 11.72 -1.92
C LEU A 19 -2.55 13.23 -2.05
N ILE A 20 -1.62 14.02 -1.50
CA ILE A 20 -1.67 15.47 -1.46
C ILE A 20 -0.50 15.99 -2.29
N HIS A 21 -0.80 16.84 -3.27
CA HIS A 21 0.21 17.49 -4.09
C HIS A 21 0.56 18.85 -3.50
N TYR A 22 1.84 19.04 -3.17
CA TYR A 22 2.39 20.33 -2.79
C TYR A 22 3.17 20.92 -3.98
N ASP A 23 2.80 22.13 -4.40
CA ASP A 23 3.49 22.81 -5.51
C ASP A 23 4.83 23.44 -5.09
N GLU A 24 5.09 23.49 -3.79
CA GLU A 24 6.23 24.18 -3.19
C GLU A 24 6.79 23.43 -1.98
N THR A 25 8.07 23.69 -1.71
CA THR A 25 8.77 23.20 -0.54
C THR A 25 8.75 24.24 0.56
N GLY A 26 8.36 23.85 1.77
CA GLY A 26 8.31 24.74 2.91
C GLY A 26 7.94 24.05 4.22
N LEU A 27 7.78 24.87 5.25
CA LEU A 27 7.28 24.45 6.54
C LEU A 27 5.91 25.08 6.77
N MET A 28 4.95 24.24 7.14
CA MET A 28 3.63 24.64 7.58
C MET A 28 3.59 24.62 9.11
N LEU A 29 3.63 25.80 9.73
CA LEU A 29 3.55 25.95 11.17
C LEU A 29 2.17 25.52 11.68
N LEU A 30 2.16 24.55 12.60
CA LEU A 30 0.95 23.97 13.18
C LEU A 30 0.70 24.49 14.60
N ALA A 31 1.77 24.58 15.40
CA ALA A 31 1.72 25.05 16.78
C ALA A 31 3.11 25.55 17.22
N ALA A 32 3.14 26.28 18.34
CA ALA A 32 4.37 26.62 19.04
C ALA A 32 4.11 26.54 20.54
N TYR A 33 5.09 26.10 21.31
CA TYR A 33 5.01 26.00 22.77
C TYR A 33 6.07 26.88 23.40
N GLU A 34 5.69 27.69 24.37
CA GLU A 34 6.62 28.51 25.16
C GLU A 34 7.38 27.65 26.19
N ALA A 35 8.36 28.25 26.86
CA ALA A 35 9.26 27.53 27.77
C ALA A 35 8.54 26.89 28.97
N ASP A 36 7.37 27.40 29.33
CA ASP A 36 6.50 26.87 30.38
C ASP A 36 5.58 25.73 29.90
N GLY A 37 5.68 25.36 28.62
CA GLY A 37 4.86 24.33 27.98
C GLY A 37 3.48 24.82 27.53
N ILE A 38 3.16 26.11 27.66
CA ILE A 38 1.89 26.65 27.19
C ILE A 38 1.93 26.81 25.67
N GLU A 39 0.88 26.31 25.02
CA GLU A 39 0.73 26.48 23.57
C GLU A 39 0.38 27.93 23.22
N MET A 40 1.12 28.47 22.27
CA MET A 40 0.94 29.80 21.73
C MET A 40 -0.47 29.96 21.11
N PRO A 41 -1.22 31.03 21.45
CA PRO A 41 -2.47 31.35 20.80
C PRO A 41 -2.28 31.57 19.30
N PHE A 42 -3.26 31.16 18.50
CA PHE A 42 -3.14 31.16 17.03
C PHE A 42 -2.86 32.54 16.43
N ASP A 43 -3.43 33.61 16.97
CA ASP A 43 -3.20 34.95 16.44
C ASP A 43 -1.71 35.34 16.55
N ARG A 44 -1.06 34.96 17.66
CA ARG A 44 0.39 35.11 17.83
C ARG A 44 1.17 34.14 16.94
N LEU A 45 0.69 32.90 16.81
CA LEU A 45 1.29 31.90 15.92
C LEU A 45 1.35 32.40 14.46
N ALA A 46 0.28 33.03 13.97
CA ALA A 46 0.19 33.59 12.62
C ALA A 46 1.18 34.75 12.42
N THR A 47 1.33 35.64 13.41
CA THR A 47 2.37 36.69 13.36
C THR A 47 3.77 36.08 13.34
N VAL A 48 4.00 35.03 14.13
CA VAL A 48 5.31 34.36 14.18
C VAL A 48 5.61 33.66 12.85
N SER A 49 4.64 32.98 12.24
CA SER A 49 4.86 32.33 10.94
C SER A 49 5.21 33.32 9.85
N GLU A 50 4.53 34.46 9.79
CA GLU A 50 4.80 35.51 8.82
C GLU A 50 6.23 36.04 8.97
N ARG A 51 6.65 36.33 10.21
CA ARG A 51 8.02 36.77 10.52
C ARG A 51 9.07 35.71 10.18
N LEU A 52 8.75 34.42 10.31
CA LEU A 52 9.65 33.32 9.96
C LEU A 52 9.62 32.97 8.46
N GLY A 53 8.71 33.55 7.68
CA GLY A 53 8.48 33.18 6.29
C GLY A 53 7.88 31.78 6.12
N TRP A 54 7.22 31.25 7.15
CA TRP A 54 6.56 29.94 7.11
C TRP A 54 5.07 30.12 6.83
N LYS A 55 4.46 29.11 6.21
CA LYS A 55 2.99 29.06 6.10
C LYS A 55 2.40 28.68 7.46
N THR A 56 1.16 29.06 7.73
CA THR A 56 0.41 28.61 8.91
C THR A 56 -0.84 27.85 8.47
N ALA A 57 -1.16 26.79 9.22
CA ALA A 57 -2.33 25.97 8.96
C ALA A 57 -3.61 26.84 8.93
N LYS A 58 -4.47 26.60 7.93
CA LYS A 58 -5.72 27.34 7.78
C LYS A 58 -6.65 27.03 8.96
N ARG A 59 -7.25 28.08 9.54
CA ARG A 59 -8.34 27.94 10.51
C ARG A 59 -9.68 28.00 9.83
N HIS A 60 -10.53 27.03 10.14
CA HIS A 60 -11.90 26.96 9.68
C HIS A 60 -12.84 27.29 10.85
N GLN A 61 -13.75 28.23 10.64
CA GLN A 61 -14.86 28.43 11.58
C GLN A 61 -15.93 27.37 11.30
N TYR A 62 -16.50 26.81 12.35
CA TYR A 62 -17.58 25.82 12.28
C TYR A 62 -18.55 26.06 13.44
N GLY A 63 -19.84 25.82 13.23
CA GLY A 63 -20.88 26.00 14.25
C GLY A 63 -21.04 24.79 15.17
N SER A 64 -20.63 23.60 14.73
CA SER A 64 -20.67 22.38 15.56
C SER A 64 -19.73 21.29 15.05
N VAL A 65 -19.39 20.32 15.92
CA VAL A 65 -18.64 19.11 15.51
C VAL A 65 -19.40 18.32 14.44
N LYS A 66 -20.75 18.29 14.50
CA LYS A 66 -21.59 17.62 13.49
C LYS A 66 -21.42 18.23 12.11
N GLU A 67 -21.33 19.56 12.03
CA GLU A 67 -21.08 20.27 10.77
C GLU A 67 -19.68 19.95 10.22
N LEU A 68 -18.66 19.96 11.08
CA LEU A 68 -17.29 19.61 10.70
C LEU A 68 -17.20 18.17 10.14
N LEU A 69 -17.89 17.22 10.77
CA LEU A 69 -17.99 15.84 10.26
C LEU A 69 -18.70 15.77 8.89
N ALA A 70 -19.72 16.60 8.68
CA ALA A 70 -20.42 16.66 7.39
C ALA A 70 -19.54 17.27 6.28
N ILE A 71 -18.65 18.21 6.63
CA ILE A 71 -17.64 18.76 5.71
C ILE A 71 -16.58 17.70 5.41
N ALA A 72 -16.03 17.04 6.43
CA ALA A 72 -15.00 16.00 6.27
C ALA A 72 -15.43 14.88 5.32
N LYS A 73 -16.71 14.48 5.33
CA LYS A 73 -17.27 13.48 4.41
C LYS A 73 -17.25 13.89 2.94
N LYS A 74 -17.20 15.20 2.66
CA LYS A 74 -17.23 15.75 1.30
C LYS A 74 -15.85 16.15 0.80
N LEU A 75 -14.81 15.99 1.63
CA LEU A 75 -13.44 16.31 1.23
C LEU A 75 -12.98 15.36 0.12
N PRO A 76 -12.25 15.88 -0.88
CA PRO A 76 -11.60 15.05 -1.88
C PRO A 76 -10.47 14.22 -1.24
N ALA A 77 -9.99 13.20 -1.94
CA ALA A 77 -8.84 12.39 -1.52
C ALA A 77 -7.57 13.24 -1.23
N SER A 78 -7.45 14.38 -1.91
CA SER A 78 -6.34 15.32 -1.77
C SER A 78 -6.39 16.20 -0.52
N GLU A 79 -7.41 16.06 0.31
CA GLU A 79 -7.52 16.73 1.60
C GLU A 79 -7.67 15.68 2.72
N GLU A 80 -6.62 15.47 3.52
CA GLU A 80 -6.62 14.47 4.60
C GLU A 80 -7.77 14.70 5.59
N GLY A 81 -8.00 15.95 6.00
CA GLY A 81 -9.02 16.29 6.97
C GLY A 81 -8.67 17.48 7.86
N PHE A 82 -9.17 17.43 9.10
CA PHE A 82 -9.05 18.53 10.07
C PHE A 82 -8.44 18.06 11.38
N VAL A 83 -7.83 19.01 12.10
CA VAL A 83 -7.45 18.85 13.51
C VAL A 83 -8.34 19.75 14.35
N LEU A 84 -9.22 19.15 15.15
CA LEU A 84 -10.01 19.84 16.16
C LEU A 84 -9.16 20.04 17.41
N ARG A 85 -9.12 21.26 17.95
CA ARG A 85 -8.43 21.59 19.20
C ARG A 85 -9.45 22.03 20.26
N PHE A 86 -9.42 21.37 21.41
CA PHE A 86 -10.25 21.70 22.56
C PHE A 86 -9.59 22.77 23.43
N SER A 87 -10.37 23.40 24.32
CA SER A 87 -9.88 24.48 25.19
C SER A 87 -8.82 24.01 26.20
N ASP A 88 -8.82 22.72 26.54
CA ASP A 88 -7.83 22.08 27.41
C ASP A 88 -6.56 21.63 26.66
N GLY A 89 -6.45 21.92 25.36
CA GLY A 89 -5.30 21.57 24.52
C GLY A 89 -5.36 20.17 23.91
N GLN A 90 -6.38 19.36 24.22
CA GLN A 90 -6.59 18.09 23.54
C GLN A 90 -6.86 18.30 22.05
N ARG A 91 -6.47 17.32 21.24
CA ARG A 91 -6.66 17.35 19.78
C ARG A 91 -7.31 16.08 19.28
N LEU A 92 -8.18 16.24 18.29
CA LEU A 92 -8.83 15.14 17.58
C LEU A 92 -8.62 15.33 16.08
N LYS A 93 -8.00 14.34 15.43
CA LYS A 93 -7.92 14.27 13.97
C LYS A 93 -9.24 13.74 13.41
N ILE A 94 -9.81 14.44 12.45
CA ILE A 94 -10.98 14.02 11.69
C ILE A 94 -10.52 13.86 10.25
N LYS A 95 -10.34 12.62 9.79
CA LYS A 95 -9.94 12.33 8.42
C LYS A 95 -11.15 12.27 7.48
N GLY A 96 -10.99 12.71 6.24
CA GLY A 96 -12.01 12.67 5.20
C GLY A 96 -12.34 11.23 4.78
N GLU A 97 -13.58 10.99 4.38
CA GLU A 97 -14.04 9.65 4.02
C GLU A 97 -13.30 9.09 2.80
N GLU A 98 -13.11 9.94 1.79
CA GLU A 98 -12.41 9.56 0.57
C GLU A 98 -10.92 9.31 0.81
N TYR A 99 -10.24 10.16 1.60
CA TYR A 99 -8.85 9.94 2.00
C TYR A 99 -8.69 8.58 2.72
N ILE A 100 -9.58 8.28 3.69
CA ILE A 100 -9.56 6.99 4.39
C ILE A 100 -9.80 5.83 3.42
N ARG A 101 -10.70 5.99 2.45
CA ARG A 101 -11.01 4.97 1.44
C ARG A 101 -9.76 4.65 0.62
N ILE A 102 -9.09 5.66 0.07
CA ILE A 102 -7.85 5.48 -0.70
C ILE A 102 -6.76 4.87 0.17
N HIS A 103 -6.54 5.41 1.36
CA HIS A 103 -5.55 4.89 2.30
C HIS A 103 -5.78 3.39 2.60
N ARG A 104 -7.03 2.96 2.81
CA ARG A 104 -7.37 1.54 3.01
C ARG A 104 -7.05 0.68 1.79
N MET A 105 -7.31 1.17 0.58
CA MET A 105 -6.99 0.44 -0.65
C MET A 105 -5.48 0.28 -0.81
N VAL A 106 -4.72 1.36 -0.63
CA VAL A 106 -3.25 1.34 -0.73
C VAL A 106 -2.61 0.50 0.38
N SER A 107 -3.18 0.48 1.59
CA SER A 107 -2.69 -0.40 2.67
C SER A 107 -2.81 -1.90 2.33
N ARG A 108 -3.64 -2.25 1.32
CA ARG A 108 -3.76 -3.60 0.77
C ARG A 108 -2.93 -3.80 -0.50
N LEU A 109 -2.22 -2.78 -0.97
CA LEU A 109 -1.25 -2.91 -2.04
C LEU A 109 0.04 -3.51 -1.49
N THR A 110 -0.01 -4.81 -1.21
CA THR A 110 1.11 -5.56 -0.66
C THR A 110 1.34 -6.84 -1.47
N PRO A 111 2.58 -7.38 -1.49
CA PRO A 111 2.84 -8.63 -2.16
C PRO A 111 1.91 -9.77 -1.75
N LEU A 112 1.61 -9.89 -0.45
CA LEU A 112 0.73 -10.94 0.03
C LEU A 112 -0.70 -10.74 -0.46
N SER A 113 -1.24 -9.53 -0.36
CA SER A 113 -2.61 -9.25 -0.80
C SER A 113 -2.77 -9.44 -2.31
N MET A 114 -1.78 -9.06 -3.12
CA MET A 114 -1.82 -9.31 -4.57
C MET A 114 -1.72 -10.80 -4.88
N TRP A 115 -0.87 -11.54 -4.16
CA TRP A 115 -0.83 -13.00 -4.25
C TRP A 115 -2.17 -13.64 -3.86
N GLU A 116 -2.84 -13.14 -2.82
CA GLU A 116 -4.15 -13.62 -2.37
C GLU A 116 -5.23 -13.36 -3.42
N ALA A 117 -5.25 -12.17 -4.02
CA ALA A 117 -6.15 -11.81 -5.11
C ALA A 117 -5.95 -12.72 -6.33
N MET A 118 -4.71 -12.92 -6.77
CA MET A 118 -4.38 -13.85 -7.86
C MET A 118 -4.78 -15.28 -7.51
N HIS A 119 -4.51 -15.74 -6.29
CA HIS A 119 -4.88 -17.07 -5.82
C HIS A 119 -6.41 -17.26 -5.81
N ALA A 120 -7.17 -16.24 -5.41
CA ALA A 120 -8.62 -16.25 -5.45
C ALA A 120 -9.20 -16.17 -6.87
N GLY A 121 -8.39 -15.79 -7.86
CA GLY A 121 -8.83 -15.57 -9.24
C GLY A 121 -9.59 -14.25 -9.41
N GLU A 122 -9.27 -13.26 -8.59
CA GLU A 122 -9.82 -11.91 -8.71
C GLU A 122 -9.28 -11.21 -9.96
N ASP A 123 -10.08 -10.29 -10.50
CA ASP A 123 -9.67 -9.46 -11.63
C ASP A 123 -8.76 -8.33 -11.15
N LEU A 124 -7.47 -8.49 -11.43
CA LEU A 124 -6.43 -7.52 -11.08
C LEU A 124 -6.68 -6.14 -11.71
N GLU A 125 -7.27 -6.06 -12.90
CA GLU A 125 -7.58 -4.79 -13.55
C GLU A 125 -8.66 -4.02 -12.78
N THR A 126 -9.62 -4.73 -12.18
CA THR A 126 -10.62 -4.11 -11.30
C THR A 126 -10.00 -3.53 -10.04
N ILE A 127 -8.97 -4.18 -9.47
CA ILE A 127 -8.21 -3.66 -8.32
C ILE A 127 -7.43 -2.41 -8.74
N ARG A 128 -6.67 -2.50 -9.85
CA ARG A 128 -5.84 -1.41 -10.36
C ARG A 128 -6.64 -0.13 -10.60
N ARG A 129 -7.82 -0.22 -11.21
CA ARG A 129 -8.68 0.95 -11.51
C ARG A 129 -9.18 1.69 -10.28
N GLN A 130 -9.16 1.06 -9.11
CA GLN A 130 -9.55 1.71 -7.86
C GLN A 130 -8.37 2.43 -7.19
N LEU A 131 -7.14 2.11 -7.58
CA LEU A 131 -5.93 2.75 -7.09
C LEU A 131 -5.68 4.07 -7.83
N PRO A 132 -5.26 5.13 -7.11
CA PRO A 132 -4.68 6.31 -7.73
C PRO A 132 -3.47 5.96 -8.60
N GLU A 133 -3.21 6.79 -9.62
CA GLU A 133 -2.15 6.57 -10.61
C GLU A 133 -0.76 6.49 -9.98
N GLU A 134 -0.56 7.20 -8.87
CA GLU A 134 0.69 7.21 -8.09
C GLU A 134 1.09 5.82 -7.55
N PHE A 135 0.14 4.88 -7.47
CA PHE A 135 0.37 3.53 -6.95
C PHE A 135 0.38 2.45 -8.05
N TRP A 136 0.23 2.84 -9.32
CA TRP A 136 0.17 1.88 -10.42
C TRP A 136 1.51 1.17 -10.63
N THR A 137 2.63 1.87 -10.49
CA THR A 137 3.95 1.26 -10.64
C THR A 137 4.18 0.17 -9.58
N ASP A 138 3.88 0.43 -8.31
CA ASP A 138 3.97 -0.59 -7.25
C ASP A 138 3.05 -1.79 -7.52
N PHE A 139 1.84 -1.52 -7.99
CA PHE A 139 0.91 -2.57 -8.38
C PHE A 139 1.49 -3.44 -9.50
N GLU A 140 1.94 -2.83 -10.60
CA GLU A 140 2.51 -3.51 -11.76
C GLU A 140 3.79 -4.28 -11.41
N ASP A 141 4.66 -3.71 -10.58
CA ASP A 141 5.89 -4.38 -10.13
C ASP A 141 5.55 -5.64 -9.32
N ILE A 142 4.63 -5.55 -8.37
CA ILE A 142 4.21 -6.70 -7.57
C ILE A 142 3.56 -7.77 -8.46
N THR A 143 2.57 -7.40 -9.27
CA THR A 143 1.79 -8.38 -10.05
C THR A 143 2.64 -9.02 -11.13
N SER A 144 3.50 -8.26 -11.82
CA SER A 144 4.38 -8.81 -12.85
C SER A 144 5.39 -9.83 -12.31
N ILE A 145 5.91 -9.63 -11.09
CA ILE A 145 6.80 -10.59 -10.44
C ILE A 145 6.02 -11.88 -10.12
N LEU A 146 4.83 -11.76 -9.53
CA LEU A 146 4.00 -12.92 -9.18
C LEU A 146 3.52 -13.70 -10.42
N GLU A 147 3.14 -12.99 -11.48
CA GLU A 147 2.75 -13.59 -12.76
C GLU A 147 3.92 -14.31 -13.41
N ARG A 148 5.12 -13.72 -13.39
CA ARG A 148 6.35 -14.36 -13.87
C ARG A 148 6.65 -15.64 -13.09
N GLN A 149 6.59 -15.61 -11.76
CA GLN A 149 6.81 -16.79 -10.92
C GLN A 149 5.80 -17.91 -11.24
N LEU A 150 4.52 -17.57 -11.42
CA LEU A 150 3.51 -18.54 -11.83
C LEU A 150 3.80 -19.11 -13.22
N HIS A 151 4.16 -18.25 -14.17
CA HIS A 151 4.44 -18.65 -15.54
C HIS A 151 5.66 -19.59 -15.63
N GLU A 152 6.77 -19.23 -14.99
CA GLU A 152 7.98 -20.05 -14.93
C GLU A 152 7.72 -21.41 -14.29
N LEU A 153 6.98 -21.46 -13.18
CA LEU A 153 6.56 -22.70 -12.54
C LEU A 153 5.75 -23.58 -13.50
N MET A 154 4.75 -23.00 -14.18
CA MET A 154 3.89 -23.74 -15.11
C MET A 154 4.66 -24.25 -16.33
N GLU A 155 5.55 -23.44 -16.92
CA GLU A 155 6.38 -23.87 -18.06
C GLU A 155 7.39 -24.95 -17.66
N ASN A 156 7.98 -24.87 -16.46
CA ASN A 156 8.85 -25.93 -15.94
C ASN A 156 8.11 -27.26 -15.78
N ILE A 157 6.89 -27.23 -15.21
CA ILE A 157 6.06 -28.42 -15.05
C ILE A 157 5.66 -29.00 -16.42
N LYS A 158 5.26 -28.14 -17.35
CA LYS A 158 4.88 -28.53 -18.71
C LYS A 158 6.04 -29.17 -19.46
N ALA A 159 7.21 -28.52 -19.49
CA ALA A 159 8.41 -29.07 -20.12
C ALA A 159 8.80 -30.42 -19.51
N GLY A 160 8.71 -30.54 -18.19
CA GLY A 160 8.89 -31.80 -17.47
C GLY A 160 7.92 -32.88 -17.96
N ALA A 161 6.62 -32.58 -18.02
CA ALA A 161 5.59 -33.52 -18.46
C ALA A 161 5.73 -33.93 -19.94
N GLU A 162 6.07 -32.98 -20.83
CA GLU A 162 6.31 -33.21 -22.25
C GLU A 162 7.50 -34.14 -22.50
N SER A 163 8.59 -33.98 -21.72
CA SER A 163 9.78 -34.83 -21.82
C SER A 163 9.52 -36.32 -21.54
N VAL A 164 8.39 -36.65 -20.91
CA VAL A 164 7.98 -38.01 -20.55
C VAL A 164 6.58 -38.38 -21.06
N ALA A 165 6.04 -37.64 -22.04
CA ALA A 165 4.66 -37.82 -22.51
C ALA A 165 4.35 -39.25 -22.98
N GLY A 166 5.33 -39.95 -23.57
CA GLY A 166 5.19 -41.33 -24.04
C GLY A 166 5.34 -42.41 -22.97
N LEU A 167 5.71 -42.05 -21.73
CA LEU A 167 5.97 -43.01 -20.66
C LEU A 167 4.73 -43.30 -19.82
N THR A 168 4.65 -44.49 -19.24
CA THR A 168 3.68 -44.85 -18.20
C THR A 168 4.00 -44.17 -16.87
N ASP A 169 3.02 -44.04 -15.98
CA ASP A 169 3.24 -43.42 -14.66
C ASP A 169 4.32 -44.15 -13.83
N LYS A 170 4.48 -45.46 -14.02
CA LYS A 170 5.54 -46.26 -13.37
C LYS A 170 6.92 -45.86 -13.87
N GLU A 171 7.08 -45.69 -15.18
CA GLU A 171 8.34 -45.27 -15.80
C GLU A 171 8.68 -43.82 -15.44
N VAL A 172 7.69 -42.92 -15.39
CA VAL A 172 7.88 -41.56 -14.86
C VAL A 172 8.35 -41.59 -13.41
N GLY A 173 7.74 -42.45 -12.58
CA GLY A 173 8.13 -42.64 -11.18
C GLY A 173 9.61 -43.00 -11.01
N MET A 174 10.16 -43.84 -11.91
CA MET A 174 11.58 -44.22 -11.90
C MET A 174 12.53 -43.08 -12.31
N ARG A 175 12.02 -42.08 -13.04
CA ARG A 175 12.78 -40.92 -13.54
C ARG A 175 12.56 -39.64 -12.72
N LEU A 176 11.78 -39.69 -11.64
CA LEU A 176 11.49 -38.50 -10.82
C LEU A 176 12.75 -37.78 -10.36
N GLY A 177 13.83 -38.50 -10.08
CA GLY A 177 15.12 -37.93 -9.67
C GLY A 177 15.77 -36.97 -10.68
N GLU A 178 15.34 -37.00 -11.94
CA GLU A 178 15.83 -36.12 -13.02
C GLU A 178 15.21 -34.71 -12.98
N PHE A 179 14.11 -34.52 -12.24
CA PHE A 179 13.34 -33.27 -12.22
C PHE A 179 13.58 -32.43 -10.96
N SER A 180 13.27 -31.14 -11.03
CA SER A 180 13.24 -30.26 -9.84
C SER A 180 12.11 -30.67 -8.89
N GLU A 181 12.19 -30.26 -7.61
CA GLU A 181 11.16 -30.56 -6.61
C GLU A 181 9.78 -30.04 -7.00
N GLU A 182 9.72 -28.89 -7.66
CA GLU A 182 8.49 -28.29 -8.16
C GLU A 182 7.84 -29.17 -9.24
N VAL A 183 8.63 -29.64 -10.20
CA VAL A 183 8.13 -30.53 -11.26
C VAL A 183 7.71 -31.87 -10.68
N LYS A 184 8.52 -32.49 -9.80
CA LYS A 184 8.18 -33.75 -9.11
C LYS A 184 6.81 -33.67 -8.43
N ARG A 185 6.53 -32.53 -7.78
CA ARG A 185 5.29 -32.31 -7.04
C ARG A 185 4.04 -32.30 -7.91
N PHE A 186 4.15 -31.82 -9.16
CA PHE A 186 2.97 -31.54 -9.99
C PHE A 186 2.87 -32.39 -11.26
N ILE A 187 3.93 -33.07 -11.71
CA ILE A 187 3.98 -33.75 -13.01
C ILE A 187 2.84 -34.77 -13.22
N PHE A 188 2.49 -35.56 -12.21
CA PHE A 188 1.39 -36.53 -12.31
C PHE A 188 0.02 -35.84 -12.32
N PHE A 189 -0.14 -34.76 -11.55
CA PHE A 189 -1.38 -33.99 -11.57
C PHE A 189 -1.58 -33.35 -12.93
N TYR A 190 -0.54 -32.72 -13.47
CA TYR A 190 -0.55 -32.08 -14.79
C TYR A 190 -0.92 -33.08 -15.90
N ARG A 191 -0.31 -34.28 -15.89
CA ARG A 191 -0.64 -35.35 -16.85
C ARG A 191 -2.09 -35.80 -16.75
N LYS A 192 -2.61 -35.97 -15.54
CA LYS A 192 -3.99 -36.44 -15.31
C LYS A 192 -5.05 -35.38 -15.60
N SER A 193 -4.73 -34.11 -15.43
CA SER A 193 -5.62 -32.98 -15.70
C SER A 193 -5.46 -32.40 -17.10
N ASN A 194 -4.70 -33.07 -17.98
CA ASN A 194 -4.43 -32.59 -19.34
C ASN A 194 -3.87 -31.15 -19.37
N GLY A 195 -2.99 -30.85 -18.42
CA GLY A 195 -2.31 -29.56 -18.27
C GLY A 195 -3.01 -28.54 -17.37
N ASP A 196 -4.23 -28.80 -16.93
CA ASP A 196 -4.96 -27.87 -16.06
C ASP A 196 -4.63 -28.07 -14.58
N LEU A 197 -3.79 -27.20 -14.02
CA LEU A 197 -3.48 -27.21 -12.58
C LEU A 197 -4.26 -26.15 -11.78
N LEU A 198 -5.04 -25.30 -12.47
CA LEU A 198 -5.53 -24.04 -11.91
C LEU A 198 -7.04 -24.01 -11.70
N SER A 199 -7.81 -24.87 -12.37
CA SER A 199 -9.27 -24.96 -12.18
C SER A 199 -9.67 -25.68 -10.89
N ASP A 200 -8.90 -26.68 -10.46
CA ASP A 200 -9.16 -27.34 -9.17
C ASP A 200 -8.64 -26.48 -8.01
N LYS A 201 -9.53 -26.12 -7.09
CA LYS A 201 -9.21 -25.22 -5.96
C LYS A 201 -8.08 -25.73 -5.07
N ARG A 202 -8.00 -27.04 -4.83
CA ARG A 202 -6.98 -27.63 -3.96
C ARG A 202 -5.61 -27.61 -4.64
N LEU A 203 -5.58 -27.99 -5.92
CA LEU A 203 -4.38 -28.01 -6.75
C LEU A 203 -3.86 -26.60 -7.01
N ARG A 204 -4.74 -25.67 -7.38
CA ARG A 204 -4.44 -24.23 -7.48
C ARG A 204 -3.78 -23.71 -6.22
N GLY A 205 -4.39 -23.98 -5.05
CA GLY A 205 -3.79 -23.59 -3.77
C GLY A 205 -2.42 -24.22 -3.52
N SER A 206 -2.17 -25.43 -4.01
CA SER A 206 -0.85 -26.06 -3.92
C SER A 206 0.18 -25.40 -4.84
N VAL A 207 -0.21 -25.04 -6.06
CA VAL A 207 0.63 -24.31 -7.02
C VAL A 207 1.02 -22.95 -6.43
N PHE A 208 0.02 -22.14 -6.04
CA PHE A 208 0.23 -20.79 -5.50
C PHE A 208 1.10 -20.77 -4.24
N ARG A 209 0.99 -21.79 -3.37
CA ARG A 209 1.85 -21.90 -2.17
C ARG A 209 3.34 -22.05 -2.49
N THR A 210 3.72 -22.44 -3.71
CA THR A 210 5.12 -22.64 -4.11
C THR A 210 5.89 -21.32 -4.20
N PHE A 211 5.21 -20.23 -4.54
CA PHE A 211 5.80 -18.89 -4.69
C PHE A 211 5.13 -17.85 -3.78
N ARG A 212 4.46 -18.29 -2.71
CA ARG A 212 3.81 -17.37 -1.77
C ARG A 212 4.85 -16.47 -1.10
N PRO A 213 4.68 -15.13 -1.11
CA PRO A 213 5.53 -14.22 -0.35
C PRO A 213 5.57 -14.58 1.14
N ASP A 214 6.73 -14.42 1.78
CA ASP A 214 6.83 -14.47 3.24
C ASP A 214 6.46 -13.10 3.80
N ARG A 215 5.34 -13.04 4.51
CA ARG A 215 4.67 -11.77 4.88
C ARG A 215 4.54 -10.91 3.62
N ASN A 216 5.07 -9.69 3.62
CA ASN A 216 5.04 -8.76 2.49
C ASN A 216 6.41 -8.61 1.82
N ILE A 217 7.28 -9.62 1.93
CA ILE A 217 8.60 -9.62 1.29
C ILE A 217 8.49 -10.37 -0.03
N LEU A 218 8.78 -9.66 -1.13
CA LEU A 218 8.81 -10.21 -2.49
C LEU A 218 10.15 -9.86 -3.14
N GLU A 219 10.90 -10.89 -3.51
CA GLU A 219 12.20 -10.70 -4.14
C GLU A 219 12.07 -9.95 -5.47
N GLY A 220 12.88 -8.91 -5.64
CA GLY A 220 12.85 -8.04 -6.82
C GLY A 220 11.86 -6.88 -6.76
N TYR A 221 11.05 -6.77 -5.70
CA TYR A 221 10.17 -5.62 -5.47
C TYR A 221 10.76 -4.68 -4.42
N ILE A 222 10.77 -3.37 -4.72
CA ILE A 222 11.15 -2.30 -3.80
C ILE A 222 9.98 -1.32 -3.75
N PRO A 223 9.32 -1.13 -2.58
CA PRO A 223 8.19 -0.23 -2.49
C PRO A 223 8.59 1.22 -2.82
N SER A 224 7.73 1.93 -3.53
CA SER A 224 7.91 3.36 -3.78
C SER A 224 7.90 4.17 -2.48
N TYR A 225 8.35 5.42 -2.58
CA TYR A 225 8.26 6.37 -1.47
C TYR A 225 6.81 6.52 -0.97
N SER A 226 5.84 6.59 -1.88
CA SER A 226 4.42 6.79 -1.56
C SER A 226 3.83 5.62 -0.78
N VAL A 227 4.16 4.39 -1.16
CA VAL A 227 3.75 3.18 -0.43
C VAL A 227 4.42 3.12 0.94
N ASN A 228 5.75 3.30 1.03
CA ASN A 228 6.46 3.28 2.31
C ASN A 228 5.91 4.30 3.30
N ARG A 229 5.67 5.54 2.84
CA ARG A 229 5.19 6.61 3.70
C ARG A 229 3.79 6.34 4.26
N LEU A 230 2.91 5.69 3.49
CA LEU A 230 1.58 5.26 3.97
C LEU A 230 1.66 4.09 4.96
N LEU A 231 2.60 3.16 4.76
CA LEU A 231 2.82 2.08 5.71
C LEU A 231 3.31 2.62 7.07
N ASP A 232 4.17 3.65 7.05
CA ASP A 232 4.64 4.33 8.27
C ASP A 232 3.52 5.06 9.03
N GLU A 233 2.51 5.61 8.35
CA GLU A 233 1.35 6.24 9.01
C GLU A 233 0.49 5.25 9.83
N ASN A 234 0.63 3.95 9.59
CA ASN A 234 -0.13 2.89 10.27
C ASN A 234 0.62 2.24 11.45
N SER A 235 1.88 2.62 11.68
CA SER A 235 2.76 2.08 12.73
C SER A 235 2.70 2.91 14.01
#